data_AF-A0A355FYW2-F1
#
_entry.id   AF-A0A355FYW2-F1
#
_cell.length_a   1.000
_cell.length_b   1.000
_cell.length_c   1.000
_cell.angle_alpha   90.00
_cell.angle_beta   90.00
_cell.angle_gamma   90.00
#
_symmetry.space_group_name_H-M   'P 1'
#
loop_
_entity.id
_entity.type
_entity.pdbx_description
1 polymer ?
#
loop_
_entity_poly.entity_id
_entity_poly.type
_entity_poly.pdbx_seq_one_letter_code
_entity_poly.pdbx_strand_id
1 'polypeptide(L)'
;MIQVTLKDDVVKEYESGITVAEIAKSLGMGLYKAACLAKVDGKVCDLRTVLTESAKVEILTFDDEDGKKAFRHTASHILAQAVKRLYPEAKLAIGPAIDNGFYYDFDVDFSFTPEILEKIEAEMKKIVKEGIPLERHEMSPEDAIKYMEEKGEIYKVELIREHADKGENISFFKQGDFDELCAGPHLPDTSRVKAFKLTSATGAYWRGDSKQKMLQRIYGTAFTKQADLEAYLEQVEEAKKRDHNKLGRELELFTTAEIIGQGLPILLPKGARIIQLLQRFVEDEEQRRGWLLTKTPYMAFSGLLAYVALADGEVSDDEVATVRNMFERMGLTETERAMCIGNCMMVKKGYKDAREGAKALSRALNPSARTFLYALLWRVANADRCVSEGERKVLDEIGETLKLDSAVLSRIRAGDFPKPD
;
A
#
# COMPACT_ATOMS: atom_id res chain seq x y z
N MET A 1 21.07 -26.01 31.06
CA MET A 1 21.70 -25.35 29.90
C MET A 1 20.85 -25.64 28.68
N ILE A 2 20.55 -24.63 27.88
CA ILE A 2 19.90 -24.77 26.57
C ILE A 2 20.92 -24.48 25.47
N GLN A 3 20.76 -25.12 24.32
CA GLN A 3 21.58 -24.87 23.14
C GLN A 3 20.85 -23.89 22.22
N VAL A 4 21.48 -22.75 21.96
CA VAL A 4 20.96 -21.75 21.04
C VAL A 4 21.80 -21.79 19.76
N THR A 5 21.14 -22.13 18.65
CA THR A 5 21.77 -22.11 17.32
C THR A 5 21.59 -20.73 16.72
N LEU A 6 22.70 -20.06 16.40
CA LEU A 6 22.72 -18.72 15.85
C LEU A 6 22.87 -18.75 14.33
N LYS A 7 22.94 -17.56 13.72
CA LYS A 7 23.33 -17.41 12.33
C LYS A 7 24.71 -18.08 12.10
N ASP A 8 24.88 -18.70 10.94
CA ASP A 8 26.06 -19.49 10.54
C ASP A 8 26.27 -20.80 11.33
N ASP A 9 25.19 -21.38 11.87
CA ASP A 9 25.17 -22.66 12.60
C ASP A 9 26.07 -22.69 13.85
N VAL A 10 26.43 -21.52 14.37
CA VAL A 10 27.20 -21.37 15.60
C VAL A 10 26.29 -21.70 16.78
N VAL A 11 26.64 -22.76 17.52
CA VAL A 11 25.91 -23.16 18.74
C VAL A 11 26.56 -22.54 19.96
N LYS A 12 25.75 -21.89 20.80
CA LYS A 12 26.17 -21.38 22.13
C LYS A 12 25.26 -21.94 23.22
N GLU A 13 25.83 -22.14 24.40
CA GLU A 13 25.09 -22.60 25.57
C GLU A 13 24.72 -21.43 26.49
N TYR A 14 23.47 -21.45 26.95
CA TYR A 14 22.94 -20.46 27.90
C TYR A 14 22.16 -21.15 29.01
N GLU A 15 21.93 -20.44 30.12
CA GLU A 15 21.02 -20.91 31.17
C GLU A 15 19.56 -20.90 30.65
N SER A 16 18.76 -21.87 31.10
CA SER A 16 17.33 -21.91 30.77
C SER A 16 16.63 -20.74 31.44
N GLY A 17 15.74 -20.05 30.73
CA GLY A 17 15.11 -18.81 31.20
C GLY A 17 15.79 -17.52 30.70
N ILE A 18 16.80 -17.62 29.83
CA ILE A 18 17.42 -16.46 29.18
C ILE A 18 16.47 -15.81 28.17
N THR A 19 16.51 -14.49 28.06
CA THR A 19 15.78 -13.74 27.04
C THR A 19 16.57 -13.61 25.74
N VAL A 20 15.86 -13.47 24.62
CA VAL A 20 16.46 -13.12 23.33
C VAL A 20 17.29 -11.83 23.42
N ALA A 21 16.86 -10.85 24.22
CA ALA A 21 17.58 -9.61 24.49
C ALA A 21 18.95 -9.86 25.14
N GLU A 22 19.04 -10.77 26.11
CA GLU A 22 20.30 -11.15 26.77
C GLU A 22 21.22 -11.93 25.84
N ILE A 23 20.66 -12.80 25.00
CA ILE A 23 21.40 -13.46 23.93
C ILE A 23 22.02 -12.40 23.01
N ALA A 24 21.23 -11.43 22.53
CA ALA A 24 21.73 -10.33 21.70
C ALA A 24 22.83 -9.51 22.39
N LYS A 25 22.70 -9.23 23.69
CA LYS A 25 23.76 -8.55 24.48
C LYS A 25 25.05 -9.37 24.53
N SER A 26 24.96 -10.69 24.69
CA SER A 26 26.11 -11.61 24.72
C SER A 26 26.86 -11.70 23.38
N LEU A 27 26.17 -11.42 22.27
CA LEU A 27 26.76 -11.37 20.92
C LEU A 27 27.44 -10.04 20.64
N GLY A 28 27.01 -8.98 21.30
CA GLY A 28 27.67 -7.68 21.29
C GLY A 28 26.69 -6.54 21.50
N MET A 29 27.15 -5.51 22.22
CA MET A 29 26.32 -4.33 22.50
C MET A 29 25.90 -3.55 21.25
N GLY A 30 26.68 -3.62 20.17
CA GLY A 30 26.29 -3.03 18.88
C GLY A 30 25.07 -3.72 18.29
N LEU A 31 25.07 -5.07 18.25
CA LEU A 31 23.96 -5.86 17.76
C LEU A 31 22.70 -5.67 18.63
N TYR A 32 22.83 -5.69 19.96
CA TYR A 32 21.70 -5.44 20.86
C TYR A 32 21.02 -4.08 20.64
N LYS A 33 21.82 -3.04 20.37
CA LYS A 33 21.30 -1.69 20.06
C LYS A 33 20.61 -1.62 18.70
N ALA A 34 21.07 -2.39 17.72
CA ALA A 34 20.47 -2.48 16.39
C ALA A 34 19.29 -3.46 16.30
N ALA A 35 19.18 -4.39 17.26
CA ALA A 35 18.14 -5.40 17.30
C ALA A 35 16.76 -4.76 17.45
N CYS A 36 15.86 -5.11 16.55
CA CYS A 36 14.44 -4.77 16.64
C CYS A 36 13.65 -5.92 17.25
N LEU A 37 13.87 -7.14 16.74
CA LEU A 37 13.14 -8.36 17.07
C LEU A 37 14.04 -9.60 16.92
N ALA A 38 13.47 -10.79 17.07
CA ALA A 38 14.11 -12.03 16.63
C ALA A 38 13.14 -12.98 15.95
N LYS A 39 13.70 -14.01 15.32
CA LYS A 39 13.01 -15.25 14.95
C LYS A 39 13.52 -16.37 15.84
N VAL A 40 12.59 -17.08 16.48
CA VAL A 40 12.86 -18.31 17.23
C VAL A 40 12.20 -19.45 16.48
N ASP A 41 13.00 -20.39 15.98
CA ASP A 41 12.55 -21.50 15.13
C ASP A 41 11.66 -21.05 13.95
N GLY A 42 12.06 -19.93 13.32
CA GLY A 42 11.38 -19.32 12.18
C GLY A 42 10.17 -18.46 12.54
N LYS A 43 9.73 -18.42 13.81
CA LYS A 43 8.61 -17.57 14.25
C LYS A 43 9.11 -16.24 14.79
N VAL A 44 8.53 -15.14 14.30
CA VAL A 44 8.89 -13.78 14.74
C VAL A 44 8.41 -13.58 16.19
N CYS A 45 9.29 -13.07 17.04
CA CYS A 45 8.99 -12.78 18.43
C CYS A 45 9.69 -11.50 18.93
N ASP A 46 9.25 -11.01 20.08
CA ASP A 46 9.88 -9.89 20.76
C ASP A 46 11.26 -10.28 21.31
N LEU A 47 12.13 -9.28 21.49
CA LEU A 47 13.40 -9.48 22.21
C LEU A 47 13.19 -9.87 23.69
N ARG A 48 12.00 -9.64 24.23
CA ARG A 48 11.62 -10.01 25.60
C ARG A 48 11.30 -11.50 25.75
N THR A 49 11.16 -12.23 24.65
CA THR A 49 10.80 -13.65 24.69
C THR A 49 11.85 -14.45 25.46
N VAL A 50 11.37 -15.23 26.43
CA VAL A 50 12.17 -16.12 27.28
C VAL A 50 12.30 -17.47 26.60
N LEU A 51 13.50 -18.02 26.56
CA LEU A 51 13.79 -19.34 26.04
C LEU A 51 13.98 -20.34 27.18
N THR A 52 13.10 -21.33 27.26
CA THR A 52 13.20 -22.44 28.22
C THR A 52 13.81 -23.70 27.61
N GLU A 53 13.76 -23.82 26.28
CA GLU A 53 14.22 -24.96 25.49
C GLU A 53 15.27 -24.53 24.45
N SER A 54 15.98 -25.50 23.88
CA SER A 54 16.98 -25.25 22.83
C SER A 54 16.28 -24.85 21.54
N ALA A 55 16.76 -23.79 20.88
CA ALA A 55 16.09 -23.20 19.72
C ALA A 55 17.08 -22.55 18.75
N LYS A 56 16.65 -22.35 17.51
CA LYS A 56 17.36 -21.52 16.54
C LYS A 56 16.94 -20.06 16.69
N VAL A 57 17.89 -19.16 16.92
CA VAL A 57 17.64 -17.74 17.16
C VAL A 57 18.32 -16.90 16.08
N GLU A 58 17.52 -16.08 15.41
CA GLU A 58 17.98 -15.09 14.43
C GLU A 58 17.60 -13.70 14.91
N ILE A 59 18.58 -12.83 15.18
CA ILE A 59 18.32 -11.44 15.58
C ILE A 59 18.01 -10.62 14.34
N LEU A 60 16.86 -9.94 14.35
CA LEU A 60 16.39 -9.08 13.27
C LEU A 60 16.65 -7.62 13.61
N THR A 61 17.10 -6.87 12.63
CA THR A 61 17.42 -5.44 12.70
C THR A 61 16.48 -4.64 11.81
N PHE A 62 16.65 -3.32 11.75
CA PHE A 62 15.86 -2.46 10.86
C PHE A 62 16.11 -2.74 9.36
N ASP A 63 17.19 -3.44 9.01
CA ASP A 63 17.44 -3.83 7.62
C ASP A 63 16.53 -4.98 7.17
N ASP A 64 15.95 -5.71 8.12
CA ASP A 64 15.01 -6.80 7.89
C ASP A 64 13.56 -6.28 7.83
N GLU A 65 12.74 -6.83 6.94
CA GLU A 65 11.35 -6.40 6.74
C GLU A 65 10.49 -6.48 8.02
N ASP A 66 10.61 -7.58 8.76
CA ASP A 66 9.92 -7.76 10.05
C ASP A 66 10.42 -6.74 11.10
N GLY A 67 11.70 -6.38 11.04
CA GLY A 67 12.28 -5.36 11.92
C GLY A 67 11.77 -3.95 11.60
N LYS A 68 11.67 -3.57 10.31
CA LYS A 68 11.04 -2.30 9.87
C LYS A 68 9.59 -2.21 10.34
N LYS A 69 8.82 -3.29 10.15
CA LYS A 69 7.41 -3.36 10.57
C LYS A 69 7.29 -3.12 12.07
N ALA A 70 8.05 -3.82 12.89
CA ALA A 70 7.99 -3.66 14.35
C ALA A 70 8.47 -2.29 14.84
N PHE A 71 9.48 -1.72 14.17
CA PHE A 71 9.95 -0.38 14.45
C PHE A 71 8.85 0.66 14.22
N ARG A 72 8.21 0.59 13.05
CA ARG A 72 7.12 1.51 12.66
C ARG A 72 5.84 1.26 13.45
N HIS A 73 5.57 0.02 13.85
CA HIS A 73 4.46 -0.33 14.72
C HIS A 73 4.66 0.23 16.13
N THR A 74 5.89 0.21 16.65
CA THR A 74 6.20 0.90 17.91
C THR A 74 6.04 2.42 17.76
N ALA A 75 6.38 2.99 16.61
CA ALA A 75 6.14 4.41 16.32
C ALA A 75 4.64 4.77 16.28
N SER A 76 3.78 3.88 15.78
CA SER A 76 2.32 4.11 15.78
C SER A 76 1.75 4.11 17.21
N HIS A 77 2.26 3.25 18.08
CA HIS A 77 1.93 3.25 19.52
C HIS A 77 2.37 4.54 20.22
N ILE A 78 3.58 5.03 19.93
CA ILE A 78 4.06 6.32 20.46
C ILE A 78 3.16 7.47 19.99
N LEU A 79 2.68 7.43 18.74
CA LEU A 79 1.71 8.39 18.21
C LEU A 79 0.38 8.31 18.98
N ALA A 80 -0.16 7.11 19.19
CA ALA A 80 -1.41 6.92 19.94
C ALA A 80 -1.32 7.45 21.38
N GLN A 81 -0.22 7.14 22.08
CA GLN A 81 0.05 7.67 23.42
C GLN A 81 0.16 9.20 23.41
N ALA A 82 0.86 9.78 22.44
CA ALA A 82 0.99 11.23 22.31
C ALA A 82 -0.38 11.91 22.12
N VAL A 83 -1.23 11.33 21.27
CA VAL A 83 -2.59 11.83 21.07
C VAL A 83 -3.42 11.72 22.35
N LYS A 84 -3.39 10.57 23.06
CA LYS A 84 -4.12 10.44 24.34
C LYS A 84 -3.63 11.40 25.43
N ARG A 85 -2.33 11.70 25.49
CA ARG A 85 -1.80 12.69 26.46
C ARG A 85 -2.30 14.11 26.17
N LEU A 86 -2.38 14.50 24.90
CA LEU A 86 -2.84 15.84 24.51
C LEU A 86 -4.37 15.95 24.45
N TYR A 87 -5.04 14.86 24.10
CA TYR A 87 -6.47 14.77 23.84
C TYR A 87 -7.04 13.49 24.51
N PRO A 88 -7.27 13.49 25.83
CA PRO A 88 -7.70 12.31 26.57
C PRO A 88 -9.01 11.67 26.06
N GLU A 89 -9.91 12.50 25.52
CA GLU A 89 -11.20 12.07 24.96
C GLU A 89 -11.10 11.42 23.57
N ALA A 90 -9.94 11.46 22.92
CA ALA A 90 -9.73 10.82 21.62
C ALA A 90 -9.90 9.30 21.75
N LYS A 91 -10.67 8.68 20.85
CA LYS A 91 -10.83 7.22 20.80
C LYS A 91 -9.92 6.64 19.74
N LEU A 92 -9.32 5.51 20.07
CA LEU A 92 -8.32 4.83 19.26
C LEU A 92 -8.97 3.70 18.45
N ALA A 93 -8.70 3.66 17.15
CA ALA A 93 -9.16 2.62 16.25
C ALA A 93 -8.02 1.63 15.91
N ILE A 94 -7.39 1.78 14.74
CA ILE A 94 -6.35 0.85 14.24
C ILE A 94 -5.13 1.65 13.83
N GLY A 95 -3.93 1.15 14.15
CA GLY A 95 -2.67 1.79 13.77
C GLY A 95 -1.56 0.82 13.36
N PRO A 96 -1.62 0.27 12.14
CA PRO A 96 -0.65 -0.71 11.69
C PRO A 96 0.62 -0.05 11.14
N ALA A 97 1.70 -0.83 11.07
CA ALA A 97 2.82 -0.50 10.21
C ALA A 97 2.46 -0.76 8.74
N ILE A 98 2.97 0.09 7.85
CA ILE A 98 2.87 -0.03 6.39
C ILE A 98 4.27 0.04 5.76
N ASP A 99 4.37 -0.28 4.47
CA ASP A 99 5.65 -0.48 3.77
C ASP A 99 6.63 0.69 3.87
N ASN A 100 6.15 1.92 4.00
CA ASN A 100 6.99 3.12 4.10
C ASN A 100 6.71 3.96 5.36
N GLY A 101 6.02 3.40 6.36
CA GLY A 101 5.67 4.14 7.57
C GLY A 101 4.64 3.44 8.43
N PHE A 102 3.74 4.21 8.99
CA PHE A 102 2.62 3.75 9.80
C PHE A 102 1.47 4.76 9.68
N TYR A 103 0.30 4.35 10.10
CA TYR A 103 -0.77 5.29 10.37
C TYR A 103 -1.46 4.95 11.68
N TYR A 104 -2.32 5.84 12.16
CA TYR A 104 -3.25 5.56 13.24
C TYR A 104 -4.57 6.30 13.01
N ASP A 105 -5.69 5.58 13.17
CA ASP A 105 -7.04 6.11 13.04
C ASP A 105 -7.59 6.58 14.40
N PHE A 106 -8.12 7.80 14.44
CA PHE A 106 -8.67 8.44 15.63
C PHE A 106 -10.11 8.90 15.39
N ASP A 107 -10.96 8.73 16.40
CA ASP A 107 -12.27 9.39 16.48
C ASP A 107 -12.17 10.59 17.42
N VAL A 108 -12.25 11.78 16.84
CA VAL A 108 -12.11 13.07 17.53
C VAL A 108 -13.06 14.10 16.88
N ASP A 109 -13.51 15.07 17.68
CA ASP A 109 -14.45 16.11 17.24
C ASP A 109 -13.78 17.32 16.56
N PHE A 110 -12.45 17.32 16.41
CA PHE A 110 -11.68 18.40 15.78
C PHE A 110 -10.82 17.85 14.64
N SER A 111 -10.43 18.68 13.68
CA SER A 111 -9.55 18.26 12.59
C SER A 111 -8.07 18.36 12.95
N PHE A 112 -7.26 17.35 12.62
CA PHE A 112 -5.81 17.40 12.77
C PHE A 112 -5.18 18.35 11.73
N THR A 113 -4.97 19.61 12.11
CA THR A 113 -4.27 20.61 11.30
C THR A 113 -2.75 20.41 11.35
N PRO A 114 -1.96 20.98 10.42
CA PRO A 114 -0.50 20.93 10.48
C PRO A 114 0.07 21.38 11.83
N GLU A 115 -0.48 22.42 12.44
CA GLU A 115 -0.06 22.95 13.74
C GLU A 115 -0.35 21.97 14.89
N ILE A 116 -1.44 21.19 14.78
CA ILE A 116 -1.73 20.12 15.74
C ILE A 116 -0.77 18.95 15.55
N LEU A 117 -0.45 18.58 14.31
CA LEU A 117 0.54 17.53 14.03
C LEU A 117 1.91 17.91 14.61
N GLU A 118 2.34 19.17 14.52
CA GLU A 118 3.57 19.64 15.17
C GLU A 118 3.55 19.49 16.70
N LYS A 119 2.40 19.76 17.34
CA LYS A 119 2.23 19.55 18.79
C LYS A 119 2.29 18.07 19.16
N ILE A 120 1.65 17.21 18.36
CA ILE A 120 1.68 15.75 18.56
C ILE A 120 3.12 15.24 18.36
N GLU A 121 3.83 15.65 17.31
CA GLU A 121 5.24 15.31 17.11
C GLU A 121 6.12 15.74 18.29
N ALA A 122 5.88 16.92 18.84
CA ALA A 122 6.60 17.40 20.02
C ALA A 122 6.33 16.52 21.25
N GLU A 123 5.10 16.06 21.44
CA GLU A 123 4.74 15.13 22.53
C GLU A 123 5.34 13.73 22.30
N MET A 124 5.31 13.21 21.07
CA MET A 124 6.00 11.96 20.70
C MET A 124 7.50 12.03 21.06
N LYS A 125 8.15 13.17 20.82
CA LYS A 125 9.57 13.37 21.18
C LYS A 125 9.80 13.31 22.69
N LYS A 126 8.84 13.78 23.51
CA LYS A 126 8.92 13.65 24.97
C LYS A 126 8.82 12.18 25.40
N ILE A 127 7.86 11.44 24.86
CA ILE A 127 7.68 10.00 25.12
C ILE A 127 8.93 9.19 24.75
N VAL A 128 9.56 9.50 23.61
CA VAL A 128 10.81 8.85 23.19
C VAL A 128 11.97 9.19 24.14
N LYS A 129 12.02 10.43 24.65
CA LYS A 129 13.03 10.85 25.63
C LYS A 129 12.84 10.19 27.00
N GLU A 130 11.61 9.88 27.38
CA GLU A 130 11.29 9.12 28.60
C GLU A 130 11.82 7.69 28.55
N GLY A 131 11.94 7.09 27.35
CA GLY A 131 12.49 5.74 27.16
C GLY A 131 11.68 4.67 27.87
N ILE A 132 10.35 4.78 27.76
CA ILE A 132 9.39 3.93 28.45
C ILE A 132 9.51 2.49 27.97
N PRO A 133 9.71 1.51 28.86
CA PRO A 133 9.65 0.09 28.50
C PRO A 133 8.26 -0.30 28.00
N LEU A 134 8.20 -1.16 26.99
CA LEU A 134 6.96 -1.79 26.55
C LEU A 134 6.79 -3.12 27.29
N GLU A 135 5.67 -3.29 27.98
CA GLU A 135 5.35 -4.50 28.76
C GLU A 135 4.15 -5.21 28.14
N ARG A 136 4.35 -6.45 27.69
CA ARG A 136 3.26 -7.28 27.16
C ARG A 136 2.54 -7.95 28.32
N HIS A 137 1.22 -7.83 28.36
CA HIS A 137 0.37 -8.59 29.27
C HIS A 137 -0.86 -9.12 28.53
N GLU A 138 -1.56 -10.07 29.13
CA GLU A 138 -2.69 -10.75 28.52
C GLU A 138 -3.89 -10.71 29.47
N MET A 139 -5.08 -10.53 28.91
CA MET A 139 -6.35 -10.54 29.62
C MET A 139 -7.30 -11.57 28.98
N SER A 140 -8.23 -12.09 29.77
CA SER A 140 -9.36 -12.84 29.23
C SER A 140 -10.17 -11.94 28.29
N PRO A 141 -10.83 -12.47 27.24
CA PRO A 141 -11.70 -11.66 26.39
C PRO A 141 -12.75 -10.87 27.17
N GLU A 142 -13.35 -11.45 28.21
CA GLU A 142 -14.36 -10.79 29.04
C GLU A 142 -13.77 -9.62 29.85
N ASP A 143 -12.59 -9.78 30.44
CA ASP A 143 -11.94 -8.71 31.20
C ASP A 143 -11.40 -7.62 30.28
N ALA A 144 -10.88 -7.99 29.11
CA ALA A 144 -10.43 -7.07 28.07
C ALA A 144 -11.57 -6.16 27.56
N ILE A 145 -12.77 -6.74 27.35
CA ILE A 145 -13.96 -5.98 26.96
C ILE A 145 -14.32 -4.96 28.05
N LYS A 146 -14.46 -5.40 29.30
CA LYS A 146 -14.79 -4.50 30.42
C LYS A 146 -13.77 -3.38 30.57
N TYR A 147 -12.48 -3.72 30.49
CA TYR A 147 -11.39 -2.76 30.59
C TYR A 147 -11.46 -1.68 29.52
N MET A 148 -11.75 -2.05 28.27
CA MET A 148 -11.89 -1.08 27.16
C MET A 148 -13.21 -0.31 27.20
N GLU A 149 -14.29 -0.91 27.70
CA GLU A 149 -15.57 -0.22 27.94
C GLU A 149 -15.44 0.86 29.02
N GLU A 150 -14.74 0.57 30.13
CA GLU A 150 -14.45 1.54 31.20
C GLU A 150 -13.62 2.73 30.71
N LYS A 151 -12.76 2.51 29.72
CA LYS A 151 -11.96 3.56 29.06
C LYS A 151 -12.69 4.28 27.92
N GLY A 152 -13.90 3.84 27.55
CA GLY A 152 -14.67 4.42 26.44
C GLY A 152 -14.11 4.12 25.04
N GLU A 153 -13.23 3.12 24.90
CA GLU A 153 -12.54 2.77 23.66
C GLU A 153 -13.39 1.82 22.78
N ILE A 154 -14.49 2.36 22.23
CA ILE A 154 -15.53 1.58 21.53
C ILE A 154 -15.01 0.71 20.38
N TYR A 155 -14.02 1.19 19.61
CA TYR A 155 -13.46 0.46 18.48
C TYR A 155 -12.61 -0.73 18.94
N LYS A 156 -11.94 -0.60 20.09
CA LYS A 156 -11.16 -1.69 20.69
C LYS A 156 -12.08 -2.79 21.22
N VAL A 157 -13.22 -2.42 21.78
CA VAL A 157 -14.25 -3.39 22.21
C VAL A 157 -14.76 -4.21 21.02
N GLU A 158 -15.03 -3.59 19.89
CA GLU A 158 -15.43 -4.29 18.65
C GLU A 158 -14.34 -5.28 18.20
N LEU A 159 -13.08 -4.82 18.15
CA LEU A 159 -11.94 -5.67 17.79
C LEU A 159 -11.80 -6.87 18.74
N ILE A 160 -11.91 -6.66 20.05
CA ILE A 160 -11.81 -7.75 21.03
C ILE A 160 -12.90 -8.79 20.80
N ARG A 161 -14.14 -8.37 20.54
CA ARG A 161 -15.26 -9.29 20.29
C ARG A 161 -15.02 -10.15 19.06
N GLU A 162 -14.45 -9.60 17.98
CA GLU A 162 -14.08 -10.38 16.79
C GLU A 162 -12.96 -11.40 17.05
N HIS A 163 -12.04 -11.09 17.96
CA HIS A 163 -10.94 -11.97 18.32
C HIS A 163 -11.35 -13.02 19.38
N ALA A 164 -12.31 -12.71 20.25
CA ALA A 164 -12.80 -13.57 21.32
C ALA A 164 -13.32 -14.92 20.81
N ASP A 165 -13.93 -14.94 19.62
CA ASP A 165 -14.46 -16.15 18.98
C ASP A 165 -13.41 -17.24 18.71
N LYS A 166 -12.12 -16.89 18.79
CA LYS A 166 -11.00 -17.82 18.59
C LYS A 166 -10.53 -18.51 19.88
N GLY A 167 -11.03 -18.09 21.05
CA GLY A 167 -10.69 -18.68 22.35
C GLY A 167 -9.26 -18.39 22.84
N GLU A 168 -8.57 -17.42 22.24
CA GLU A 168 -7.22 -17.00 22.62
C GLU A 168 -7.27 -15.81 23.59
N ASN A 169 -6.30 -15.73 24.50
CA ASN A 169 -6.14 -14.55 25.35
C ASN A 169 -5.86 -13.31 24.50
N ILE A 170 -6.35 -12.18 24.97
CA ILE A 170 -6.16 -10.89 24.30
C ILE A 170 -4.92 -10.23 24.86
N SER A 171 -3.94 -9.93 23.99
CA SER A 171 -2.71 -9.27 24.41
C SER A 171 -2.78 -7.76 24.31
N PHE A 172 -2.11 -7.13 25.26
CA PHE A 172 -1.96 -5.69 25.41
C PHE A 172 -0.49 -5.33 25.59
N PHE A 173 -0.15 -4.10 25.19
CA PHE A 173 1.16 -3.52 25.41
C PHE A 173 1.04 -2.25 26.25
N LYS A 174 1.57 -2.32 27.47
CA LYS A 174 1.64 -1.21 28.39
C LYS A 174 2.90 -0.38 28.14
N GLN A 175 2.72 0.93 28.05
CA GLN A 175 3.73 1.96 27.85
C GLN A 175 3.57 3.03 28.93
N GLY A 176 4.00 2.69 30.15
CA GLY A 176 3.87 3.59 31.30
C GLY A 176 2.40 3.78 31.68
N ASP A 177 1.86 4.96 31.41
CA ASP A 177 0.46 5.34 31.65
C ASP A 177 -0.50 4.91 30.54
N PHE A 178 0.04 4.49 29.40
CA PHE A 178 -0.73 4.07 28.23
C PHE A 178 -0.79 2.55 28.13
N ASP A 179 -1.91 2.00 27.65
CA ASP A 179 -2.11 0.56 27.49
C ASP A 179 -2.96 0.29 26.26
N GLU A 180 -2.41 -0.47 25.31
CA GLU A 180 -2.93 -0.61 23.95
C GLU A 180 -3.20 -2.07 23.57
N LEU A 181 -4.36 -2.31 22.94
CA LEU A 181 -4.74 -3.61 22.40
C LEU A 181 -3.89 -3.90 21.18
N CYS A 182 -3.00 -4.89 21.28
CA CYS A 182 -2.11 -5.22 20.18
C CYS A 182 -1.51 -6.63 20.32
N ALA A 183 -1.38 -7.34 19.19
CA ALA A 183 -0.71 -8.63 19.11
C ALA A 183 0.83 -8.52 19.09
N GLY A 184 1.36 -7.33 18.80
CA GLY A 184 2.78 -7.11 18.54
C GLY A 184 3.21 -7.70 17.18
N PRO A 185 4.51 -7.93 16.98
CA PRO A 185 5.61 -7.65 17.90
C PRO A 185 5.98 -6.15 17.98
N HIS A 186 6.75 -5.77 19.01
CA HIS A 186 7.20 -4.40 19.26
C HIS A 186 8.66 -4.31 19.70
N LEU A 187 9.26 -3.12 19.58
CA LEU A 187 10.55 -2.83 20.18
C LEU A 187 10.48 -2.91 21.72
N PRO A 188 11.63 -3.08 22.40
CA PRO A 188 11.69 -3.13 23.86
C PRO A 188 11.23 -1.86 24.58
N ASP A 189 11.50 -0.70 23.99
CA ASP A 189 11.31 0.60 24.64
C ASP A 189 11.11 1.73 23.62
N THR A 190 10.52 2.84 24.06
CA THR A 190 10.21 3.99 23.18
C THR A 190 11.46 4.74 22.74
N SER A 191 12.59 4.65 23.45
CA SER A 191 13.81 5.44 23.15
C SER A 191 14.49 5.03 21.85
N ARG A 192 14.13 3.85 21.30
CA ARG A 192 14.67 3.35 20.04
C ARG A 192 14.13 4.07 18.81
N VAL A 193 12.94 4.69 18.90
CA VAL A 193 12.28 5.37 17.77
C VAL A 193 12.64 6.86 17.77
N LYS A 194 13.87 7.20 17.40
CA LYS A 194 14.38 8.60 17.51
C LYS A 194 14.09 9.49 16.31
N ALA A 195 14.06 8.91 15.11
CA ALA A 195 13.83 9.66 13.87
C ALA A 195 12.46 9.28 13.32
N PHE A 196 11.50 10.19 13.42
CA PHE A 196 10.16 10.02 12.88
C PHE A 196 9.59 11.36 12.39
N LYS A 197 8.60 11.29 11.49
CA LYS A 197 7.87 12.43 10.96
C LYS A 197 6.43 12.04 10.69
N LEU A 198 5.47 12.86 11.14
CA LEU A 198 4.07 12.81 10.73
C LEU A 198 3.93 13.56 9.40
N THR A 199 3.32 12.91 8.42
CA THR A 199 3.31 13.38 7.03
C THR A 199 2.01 14.05 6.64
N SER A 200 0.88 13.53 7.11
CA SER A 200 -0.45 14.01 6.70
C SER A 200 -1.55 13.48 7.62
N ALA A 201 -2.67 14.20 7.67
CA ALA A 201 -3.92 13.73 8.24
C ALA A 201 -5.01 13.66 7.16
N THR A 202 -5.74 12.54 7.08
CA THR A 202 -6.79 12.31 6.08
C THR A 202 -8.02 11.67 6.69
N GLY A 203 -9.19 11.78 6.06
CA GLY A 203 -10.36 11.00 6.47
C GLY A 203 -10.22 9.52 6.10
N ALA A 204 -10.68 8.62 6.96
CA ALA A 204 -10.80 7.19 6.69
C ALA A 204 -12.11 6.67 7.28
N TYR A 205 -12.81 5.80 6.57
CA TYR A 205 -14.01 5.17 7.11
C TYR A 205 -13.64 3.93 7.92
N TRP A 206 -14.33 3.70 9.05
CA TRP A 206 -14.16 2.47 9.81
C TRP A 206 -14.39 1.25 8.92
N ARG A 207 -13.43 0.31 8.93
CA ARG A 207 -13.38 -0.88 8.03
C ARG A 207 -13.43 -0.58 6.52
N GLY A 208 -13.22 0.67 6.12
CA GLY A 208 -13.39 1.09 4.73
C GLY A 208 -14.85 1.12 4.25
N ASP A 209 -15.83 1.01 5.16
CA ASP A 209 -17.25 1.09 4.81
C ASP A 209 -17.74 2.54 4.91
N SER A 210 -18.08 3.14 3.76
CA SER A 210 -18.56 4.53 3.68
C SER A 210 -19.85 4.80 4.45
N LYS A 211 -20.55 3.76 4.93
CA LYS A 211 -21.73 3.89 5.80
C LYS A 211 -21.38 4.04 7.27
N GLN A 212 -20.15 3.73 7.66
CA GLN A 212 -19.68 3.80 9.04
C GLN A 212 -19.16 5.20 9.38
N LYS A 213 -18.84 5.41 10.67
CA LYS A 213 -18.23 6.66 11.15
C LYS A 213 -16.94 6.95 10.38
N MET A 214 -16.81 8.20 9.93
CA MET A 214 -15.56 8.73 9.38
C MET A 214 -14.61 9.08 10.53
N LEU A 215 -13.45 8.43 10.51
CA LEU A 215 -12.32 8.65 11.40
C LEU A 215 -11.30 9.56 10.74
N GLN A 216 -10.34 10.03 11.52
CA GLN A 216 -9.19 10.78 11.04
C GLN A 216 -7.92 9.95 11.19
N ARG A 217 -7.27 9.69 10.06
CA ARG A 217 -6.04 8.93 9.93
C ARG A 217 -4.85 9.86 9.93
N ILE A 218 -3.95 9.72 10.88
CA ILE A 218 -2.64 10.37 10.86
C ILE A 218 -1.63 9.39 10.28
N TYR A 219 -0.92 9.80 9.22
CA TYR A 219 0.20 9.07 8.65
C TYR A 219 1.52 9.58 9.21
N GLY A 220 2.47 8.67 9.38
CA GLY A 220 3.84 9.00 9.72
C GLY A 220 4.84 7.96 9.22
N THR A 221 6.11 8.29 9.32
CA THR A 221 7.21 7.36 9.03
C THR A 221 8.27 7.44 10.11
N ALA A 222 9.06 6.38 10.26
CA ALA A 222 10.10 6.29 11.27
C ALA A 222 11.29 5.45 10.78
N PHE A 223 12.49 5.88 11.16
CA PHE A 223 13.79 5.30 10.80
C PHE A 223 14.71 5.24 12.03
N THR A 224 15.76 4.44 11.94
CA THR A 224 16.75 4.32 13.03
C THR A 224 17.65 5.55 13.14
N LYS A 225 17.90 6.26 12.03
CA LYS A 225 18.75 7.44 11.97
C LYS A 225 18.01 8.62 11.34
N GLN A 226 18.38 9.82 11.79
CA GLN A 226 17.85 11.07 11.27
C GLN A 226 18.20 11.27 9.78
N ALA A 227 19.41 10.91 9.37
CA ALA A 227 19.84 11.02 7.98
C ALA A 227 19.00 10.16 7.02
N ASP A 228 18.61 8.94 7.43
CA ASP A 228 17.79 8.05 6.62
C ASP A 228 16.35 8.60 6.47
N LEU A 229 15.82 9.21 7.54
CA LEU A 229 14.53 9.91 7.50
C LEU A 229 14.58 11.10 6.53
N GLU A 230 15.63 11.93 6.61
CA GLU A 230 15.79 13.10 5.74
C GLU A 230 15.92 12.70 4.28
N ALA A 231 16.72 11.68 3.98
CA ALA A 231 16.85 11.13 2.63
C ALA A 231 15.50 10.62 2.09
N TYR A 232 14.73 9.90 2.91
CA TYR A 232 13.39 9.44 2.54
C TYR A 232 12.43 10.61 2.26
N LEU A 233 12.44 11.64 3.12
CA LEU A 233 11.58 12.82 2.92
C LEU A 233 11.96 13.60 1.66
N GLU A 234 13.25 13.72 1.35
CA GLU A 234 13.73 14.33 0.10
C GLU A 234 13.23 13.56 -1.13
N GLN A 235 13.31 12.23 -1.10
CA GLN A 235 12.77 11.37 -2.17
C GLN A 235 11.26 11.54 -2.35
N VAL A 236 10.50 11.63 -1.24
CA VAL A 236 9.05 11.85 -1.29
C VAL A 236 8.72 13.22 -1.90
N GLU A 237 9.45 14.27 -1.54
CA GLU A 237 9.25 15.60 -2.13
C GLU A 237 9.61 15.63 -3.62
N GLU A 238 10.67 14.91 -4.03
CA GLU A 238 11.02 14.77 -5.43
C GLU A 238 9.96 13.98 -6.21
N ALA A 239 9.37 12.94 -5.62
CA ALA A 239 8.26 12.20 -6.20
C ALA A 239 7.01 13.08 -6.37
N LYS A 240 6.69 13.94 -5.39
CA LYS A 240 5.56 14.88 -5.47
C LYS A 240 5.73 15.91 -6.61
N LYS A 241 6.96 16.33 -6.92
CA LYS A 241 7.23 17.20 -8.09
C LYS A 241 6.91 16.51 -9.41
N ARG A 242 6.93 15.17 -9.43
CA ARG A 242 6.67 14.33 -10.61
C ARG A 242 5.25 13.76 -10.65
N ASP A 243 4.37 14.21 -9.76
CA ASP A 243 2.98 13.78 -9.74
C ASP A 243 2.26 14.23 -11.02
N HIS A 244 1.70 13.27 -11.76
CA HIS A 244 0.96 13.52 -13.00
C HIS A 244 -0.28 14.41 -12.79
N ASN A 245 -0.86 14.44 -11.59
CA ASN A 245 -1.96 15.36 -11.24
C ASN A 245 -1.50 16.81 -11.15
N LYS A 246 -0.27 17.03 -10.67
CA LYS A 246 0.34 18.36 -10.60
C LYS A 246 0.80 18.78 -11.99
N LEU A 247 1.69 17.98 -12.59
CA LEU A 247 2.27 18.26 -13.91
C LEU A 247 1.20 18.31 -15.01
N GLY A 248 0.21 17.43 -14.99
CA GLY A 248 -0.85 17.40 -15.98
C GLY A 248 -1.70 18.66 -16.00
N ARG A 249 -1.88 19.32 -14.85
CA ARG A 249 -2.56 20.63 -14.76
C ARG A 249 -1.63 21.77 -15.15
N GLU A 250 -0.39 21.79 -14.64
CA GLU A 250 0.61 22.82 -14.95
C GLU A 250 0.96 22.87 -16.45
N LEU A 251 1.03 21.71 -17.10
CA LEU A 251 1.33 21.59 -18.53
C LEU A 251 0.07 21.67 -19.42
N GLU A 252 -1.12 21.85 -18.82
CA GLU A 252 -2.41 21.91 -19.52
C GLU A 252 -2.68 20.65 -20.37
N LEU A 253 -2.41 19.46 -19.82
CA LEU A 253 -2.68 18.19 -20.47
C LEU A 253 -4.11 17.73 -20.23
N PHE A 254 -4.60 17.91 -18.99
CA PHE A 254 -5.97 17.59 -18.63
C PHE A 254 -6.47 18.50 -17.51
N THR A 255 -7.78 18.52 -17.34
CA THR A 255 -8.44 19.13 -16.19
C THR A 255 -9.56 18.24 -15.67
N THR A 256 -10.08 18.54 -14.49
CA THR A 256 -11.20 17.85 -13.85
C THR A 256 -12.24 18.88 -13.48
N ALA A 257 -13.51 18.62 -13.80
CA ALA A 257 -14.62 19.49 -13.46
C ALA A 257 -15.70 18.68 -12.73
N GLU A 258 -16.13 19.16 -11.57
CA GLU A 258 -17.11 18.46 -10.72
C GLU A 258 -18.41 18.15 -11.47
N ILE A 259 -18.87 19.09 -12.31
CA ILE A 259 -20.08 18.92 -13.14
C ILE A 259 -19.99 17.76 -14.15
N ILE A 260 -18.77 17.38 -14.56
CA ILE A 260 -18.56 16.23 -15.45
C ILE A 260 -18.57 14.91 -14.67
N GLY A 261 -18.16 14.94 -13.41
CA GLY A 261 -18.12 13.79 -12.51
C GLY A 261 -16.70 13.39 -12.09
N GLN A 262 -16.60 12.77 -10.91
CA GLN A 262 -15.33 12.28 -10.37
C GLN A 262 -14.77 11.12 -11.22
N GLY A 263 -13.47 11.15 -11.50
CA GLY A 263 -12.81 10.11 -12.30
C GLY A 263 -12.92 10.30 -13.82
N LEU A 264 -13.53 11.38 -14.29
CA LEU A 264 -13.72 11.69 -15.71
C LEU A 264 -12.87 12.90 -16.14
N PRO A 265 -11.56 12.73 -16.40
CA PRO A 265 -10.69 13.83 -16.79
C PRO A 265 -11.02 14.33 -18.21
N ILE A 266 -11.01 15.65 -18.38
CA ILE A 266 -11.14 16.30 -19.68
C ILE A 266 -9.74 16.51 -20.24
N LEU A 267 -9.44 15.85 -21.37
CA LEU A 267 -8.18 16.06 -22.09
C LEU A 267 -8.19 17.41 -22.79
N LEU A 268 -7.22 18.25 -22.45
CA LEU A 268 -6.98 19.54 -23.11
C LEU A 268 -6.22 19.33 -24.42
N PRO A 269 -6.12 20.33 -25.32
CA PRO A 269 -5.55 20.14 -26.66
C PRO A 269 -4.17 19.46 -26.70
N LYS A 270 -3.27 19.80 -25.76
CA LYS A 270 -1.94 19.16 -25.64
C LYS A 270 -2.05 17.69 -25.22
N GLY A 271 -2.84 17.38 -24.18
CA GLY A 271 -3.05 16.00 -23.73
C GLY A 271 -3.76 15.15 -24.78
N ALA A 272 -4.77 15.69 -25.47
CA ALA A 272 -5.45 15.03 -26.57
C ALA A 272 -4.50 14.70 -27.72
N ARG A 273 -3.57 15.62 -28.05
CA ARG A 273 -2.53 15.38 -29.07
C ARG A 273 -1.57 14.26 -28.65
N ILE A 274 -1.12 14.26 -27.39
CA ILE A 274 -0.25 13.19 -26.86
C ILE A 274 -0.94 11.83 -26.98
N ILE A 275 -2.20 11.72 -26.53
CA ILE A 275 -2.97 10.47 -26.63
C ILE A 275 -3.14 10.03 -28.08
N GLN A 276 -3.40 10.96 -29.01
CA GLN A 276 -3.49 10.66 -30.44
C GLN A 276 -2.18 10.09 -31.00
N LEU A 277 -1.03 10.67 -30.64
CA LEU A 277 0.28 10.20 -31.09
C LEU A 277 0.57 8.79 -30.57
N LEU A 278 0.31 8.55 -29.28
CA LEU A 278 0.47 7.24 -28.66
C LEU A 278 -0.47 6.20 -29.28
N GLN A 279 -1.72 6.57 -29.55
CA GLN A 279 -2.69 5.68 -30.20
C GLN A 279 -2.24 5.27 -31.60
N ARG A 280 -1.82 6.21 -32.45
CA ARG A 280 -1.31 5.92 -33.80
C ARG A 280 -0.14 4.96 -33.77
N PHE A 281 0.81 5.20 -32.88
CA PHE A 281 1.96 4.32 -32.72
C PHE A 281 1.55 2.88 -32.38
N VAL A 282 0.64 2.70 -31.43
CA VAL A 282 0.14 1.37 -31.05
C VAL A 282 -0.59 0.71 -32.23
N GLU A 283 -1.47 1.45 -32.92
CA GLU A 283 -2.22 0.93 -34.08
C GLU A 283 -1.27 0.49 -35.22
N ASP A 284 -0.25 1.28 -35.54
CA ASP A 284 0.76 0.95 -36.56
C ASP A 284 1.58 -0.29 -36.16
N GLU A 285 1.94 -0.39 -34.88
CA GLU A 285 2.72 -1.51 -34.34
C GLU A 285 1.93 -2.82 -34.30
N GLU A 286 0.65 -2.75 -33.93
CA GLU A 286 -0.30 -3.85 -34.00
C GLU A 286 -0.46 -4.30 -35.46
N GLN A 287 -0.71 -3.38 -36.39
CA GLN A 287 -0.85 -3.73 -37.81
C GLN A 287 0.41 -4.42 -38.35
N ARG A 288 1.61 -3.92 -38.03
CA ARG A 288 2.89 -4.50 -38.45
C ARG A 288 3.09 -5.94 -37.97
N ARG A 289 2.53 -6.27 -36.82
CA ARG A 289 2.58 -7.61 -36.21
C ARG A 289 1.44 -8.52 -36.69
N GLY A 290 0.61 -8.06 -37.64
CA GLY A 290 -0.47 -8.84 -38.23
C GLY A 290 -1.79 -8.79 -37.45
N TRP A 291 -1.94 -7.84 -36.52
CA TRP A 291 -3.19 -7.63 -35.80
C TRP A 291 -4.20 -6.90 -36.68
N LEU A 292 -5.48 -7.25 -36.53
CA LEU A 292 -6.57 -6.61 -37.26
C LEU A 292 -7.25 -5.56 -36.38
N LEU A 293 -7.24 -4.31 -36.83
CA LEU A 293 -7.94 -3.23 -36.14
C LEU A 293 -9.46 -3.42 -36.23
N THR A 294 -10.12 -3.51 -35.08
CA THR A 294 -11.59 -3.59 -34.96
C THR A 294 -12.12 -2.37 -34.21
N LYS A 295 -13.38 -2.01 -34.47
CA LYS A 295 -14.12 -0.99 -33.71
C LYS A 295 -15.49 -1.51 -33.34
N THR A 296 -15.84 -1.39 -32.06
CA THR A 296 -17.09 -1.88 -31.50
C THR A 296 -17.85 -0.73 -30.84
N PRO A 297 -19.19 -0.76 -30.80
CA PRO A 297 -19.95 0.24 -30.08
C PRO A 297 -19.50 0.34 -28.62
N TYR A 298 -19.47 1.57 -28.08
CA TYR A 298 -19.21 1.78 -26.67
C TYR A 298 -20.38 1.29 -25.81
N MET A 299 -21.62 1.33 -26.30
CA MET A 299 -22.79 0.85 -25.58
C MET A 299 -23.25 -0.51 -26.09
N ALA A 300 -23.72 -1.35 -25.18
CA ALA A 300 -24.32 -2.64 -25.51
C ALA A 300 -25.54 -2.92 -24.64
N PHE A 301 -26.49 -3.69 -25.18
CA PHE A 301 -27.66 -4.15 -24.43
C PHE A 301 -27.25 -4.99 -23.22
N SER A 302 -27.79 -4.72 -22.03
CA SER A 302 -27.50 -5.45 -20.77
C SER A 302 -27.57 -6.98 -20.88
N GLY A 303 -28.50 -7.51 -21.69
CA GLY A 303 -28.62 -8.95 -21.92
C GLY A 303 -27.39 -9.58 -22.61
N LEU A 304 -26.54 -8.76 -23.24
CA LEU A 304 -25.28 -9.22 -23.85
C LEU A 304 -24.29 -9.76 -22.81
N LEU A 305 -24.25 -9.16 -21.61
CA LEU A 305 -23.38 -9.63 -20.51
C LEU A 305 -23.80 -11.02 -20.02
N ALA A 306 -25.12 -11.26 -19.91
CA ALA A 306 -25.66 -12.57 -19.60
C ALA A 306 -25.31 -13.60 -20.70
N TYR A 307 -25.32 -13.18 -21.97
CA TYR A 307 -24.94 -14.02 -23.11
C TYR A 307 -23.46 -14.43 -23.10
N VAL A 308 -22.56 -13.59 -22.56
CA VAL A 308 -21.13 -13.90 -22.41
C VAL A 308 -20.89 -14.80 -21.21
N ALA A 309 -21.53 -14.52 -20.07
CA ALA A 309 -21.46 -15.39 -18.89
C ALA A 309 -21.96 -16.82 -19.19
N LEU A 310 -22.97 -16.96 -20.06
CA LEU A 310 -23.47 -18.25 -20.54
C LEU A 310 -22.53 -18.95 -21.56
N ALA A 311 -21.65 -18.20 -22.23
CA ALA A 311 -20.77 -18.74 -23.27
C ALA A 311 -19.47 -19.36 -22.71
N ASP A 312 -19.02 -18.95 -21.53
CA ASP A 312 -17.81 -19.47 -20.87
C ASP A 312 -18.06 -20.73 -20.00
N GLY A 313 -19.32 -21.20 -19.92
CA GLY A 313 -19.63 -22.56 -19.45
C GLY A 313 -19.35 -22.90 -17.97
N GLU A 314 -18.94 -21.93 -17.13
CA GLU A 314 -18.60 -22.16 -15.71
C GLU A 314 -19.14 -21.08 -14.78
N VAL A 315 -20.41 -20.66 -14.93
CA VAL A 315 -21.01 -19.70 -13.98
C VAL A 315 -22.42 -20.15 -13.62
N SER A 316 -22.68 -20.29 -12.32
CA SER A 316 -23.98 -20.67 -11.76
C SER A 316 -25.00 -19.54 -11.85
N ASP A 317 -26.30 -19.87 -11.86
CA ASP A 317 -27.39 -18.87 -11.95
C ASP A 317 -27.35 -17.81 -10.82
N ASP A 318 -26.81 -18.18 -9.65
CA ASP A 318 -26.61 -17.27 -8.51
C ASP A 318 -25.48 -16.27 -8.76
N GLU A 319 -24.44 -16.63 -9.50
CA GLU A 319 -23.34 -15.72 -9.84
C GLU A 319 -23.78 -14.71 -10.90
N VAL A 320 -24.64 -15.11 -11.85
CA VAL A 320 -25.27 -14.21 -12.83
C VAL A 320 -26.23 -13.23 -12.13
N ALA A 321 -27.00 -13.68 -11.14
CA ALA A 321 -27.87 -12.83 -10.33
C ALA A 321 -27.07 -11.87 -9.42
N THR A 322 -25.95 -12.33 -8.86
CA THR A 322 -25.04 -11.52 -8.03
C THR A 322 -24.40 -10.41 -8.84
N VAL A 323 -23.90 -10.73 -10.04
CA VAL A 323 -23.31 -9.75 -10.96
C VAL A 323 -24.36 -8.72 -11.41
N ARG A 324 -25.60 -9.15 -11.69
CA ARG A 324 -26.73 -8.26 -12.03
C ARG A 324 -27.06 -7.29 -10.88
N ASN A 325 -27.14 -7.77 -9.64
CA ASN A 325 -27.40 -6.96 -8.44
C ASN A 325 -26.23 -6.04 -8.07
N MET A 326 -24.99 -6.47 -8.30
CA MET A 326 -23.78 -5.67 -8.03
C MET A 326 -23.72 -4.45 -8.98
N PHE A 327 -24.18 -4.63 -10.21
CA PHE A 327 -24.18 -3.58 -11.22
C PHE A 327 -25.30 -2.55 -11.08
N GLU A 328 -26.47 -2.93 -10.56
CA GLU A 328 -27.54 -1.99 -10.17
C GLU A 328 -27.12 -1.14 -8.97
N ARG A 329 -26.33 -1.70 -8.03
CA ARG A 329 -25.84 -0.99 -6.84
C ARG A 329 -24.70 0.00 -7.11
N MET A 330 -23.98 -0.15 -8.22
CA MET A 330 -22.80 0.68 -8.54
C MET A 330 -23.08 1.88 -9.45
N GLY A 331 -24.30 2.04 -9.98
CA GLY A 331 -24.67 3.21 -10.80
C GLY A 331 -23.91 3.37 -12.13
N LEU A 332 -23.16 2.34 -12.56
CA LEU A 332 -22.40 2.36 -13.82
C LEU A 332 -23.33 2.14 -15.01
N THR A 333 -23.22 2.96 -16.06
CA THR A 333 -24.01 2.76 -17.29
C THR A 333 -23.49 1.57 -18.12
N GLU A 334 -24.38 0.95 -18.90
CA GLU A 334 -24.11 -0.23 -19.76
C GLU A 334 -22.88 -0.11 -20.68
N THR A 335 -22.41 1.12 -20.92
CA THR A 335 -21.34 1.51 -21.84
C THR A 335 -19.95 0.94 -21.47
N GLU A 336 -19.62 0.81 -20.20
CA GLU A 336 -18.21 0.58 -19.83
C GLU A 336 -17.77 -0.88 -19.97
N ARG A 337 -18.70 -1.80 -20.22
CA ARG A 337 -18.48 -3.25 -20.19
C ARG A 337 -18.38 -3.90 -21.57
N ALA A 338 -18.48 -3.12 -22.65
CA ALA A 338 -18.70 -3.62 -24.01
C ALA A 338 -17.43 -3.99 -24.81
N MET A 339 -16.23 -3.52 -24.42
CA MET A 339 -15.04 -3.62 -25.29
C MET A 339 -14.52 -5.06 -25.49
N CYS A 340 -14.47 -5.89 -24.44
CA CYS A 340 -14.09 -7.30 -24.60
C CYS A 340 -15.14 -8.09 -25.40
N ILE A 341 -16.41 -7.70 -25.27
CA ILE A 341 -17.55 -8.45 -25.80
C ILE A 341 -17.79 -8.15 -27.29
N GLY A 342 -17.56 -6.90 -27.71
CA GLY A 342 -17.68 -6.50 -29.11
C GLY A 342 -16.71 -7.28 -30.02
N ASN A 343 -15.49 -7.54 -29.55
CA ASN A 343 -14.51 -8.33 -30.30
C ASN A 343 -14.94 -9.80 -30.44
N CYS A 344 -15.54 -10.40 -29.41
CA CYS A 344 -16.09 -11.75 -29.48
C CYS A 344 -17.26 -11.88 -30.49
N MET A 345 -18.10 -10.84 -30.63
CA MET A 345 -19.24 -10.87 -31.57
C MET A 345 -18.85 -10.71 -33.05
N MET A 346 -17.80 -9.93 -33.35
CA MET A 346 -17.29 -9.76 -34.72
C MET A 346 -16.79 -11.08 -35.32
N VAL A 347 -16.23 -11.96 -34.49
CA VAL A 347 -15.69 -13.27 -34.90
C VAL A 347 -16.81 -14.27 -35.23
N LYS A 348 -17.91 -14.27 -34.46
CA LYS A 348 -19.05 -15.19 -34.64
C LYS A 348 -19.74 -15.06 -36.01
N LYS A 349 -19.64 -13.91 -36.69
CA LYS A 349 -20.22 -13.69 -38.03
C LYS A 349 -19.28 -14.05 -39.19
N GLY A 350 -17.97 -14.22 -38.95
CA GLY A 350 -16.97 -14.35 -40.02
C GLY A 350 -16.24 -15.69 -40.13
N TYR A 351 -16.20 -16.52 -39.07
CA TYR A 351 -15.53 -17.82 -39.07
C TYR A 351 -16.53 -18.93 -38.81
N LYS A 352 -16.76 -19.79 -39.81
CA LYS A 352 -17.75 -20.89 -39.77
C LYS A 352 -17.48 -21.95 -38.69
N ASP A 353 -16.30 -21.97 -38.09
CA ASP A 353 -15.97 -22.82 -36.95
C ASP A 353 -15.49 -22.00 -35.76
N ALA A 354 -16.41 -21.75 -34.82
CA ALA A 354 -16.17 -20.99 -33.60
C ALA A 354 -15.05 -21.57 -32.72
N ARG A 355 -14.72 -22.86 -32.87
CA ARG A 355 -13.69 -23.57 -32.10
C ARG A 355 -12.26 -23.36 -32.62
N GLU A 356 -12.07 -23.27 -33.93
CA GLU A 356 -10.76 -22.93 -34.52
C GLU A 356 -10.50 -21.43 -34.46
N GLY A 357 -11.54 -20.61 -34.65
CA GLY A 357 -11.48 -19.16 -34.45
C GLY A 357 -11.03 -18.78 -33.04
N ALA A 358 -11.55 -19.44 -31.99
CA ALA A 358 -11.15 -19.24 -30.59
C ALA A 358 -9.70 -19.64 -30.28
N LYS A 359 -9.18 -20.71 -30.91
CA LYS A 359 -7.77 -21.14 -30.77
C LYS A 359 -6.78 -20.23 -31.49
N ALA A 360 -7.17 -19.64 -32.62
CA ALA A 360 -6.43 -18.57 -33.27
C ALA A 360 -6.50 -17.26 -32.44
N LEU A 361 -7.63 -17.02 -31.77
CA LEU A 361 -7.91 -15.85 -30.92
C LEU A 361 -7.01 -15.75 -29.68
N SER A 362 -6.76 -16.86 -28.99
CA SER A 362 -5.83 -16.87 -27.84
C SER A 362 -4.40 -16.46 -28.24
N ARG A 363 -4.08 -16.51 -29.54
CA ARG A 363 -2.79 -16.09 -30.12
C ARG A 363 -2.85 -14.71 -30.80
N ALA A 364 -4.05 -14.16 -31.04
CA ALA A 364 -4.26 -13.01 -31.93
C ALA A 364 -5.35 -12.00 -31.49
N LEU A 365 -5.84 -12.02 -30.23
CA LEU A 365 -6.52 -10.86 -29.62
C LEU A 365 -5.71 -10.25 -28.46
N ASN A 366 -5.36 -8.96 -28.60
CA ASN A 366 -4.70 -8.15 -27.60
C ASN A 366 -5.86 -7.52 -26.83
N PRO A 367 -6.09 -7.88 -25.56
CA PRO A 367 -7.03 -7.16 -24.74
C PRO A 367 -6.41 -5.78 -24.50
N SER A 368 -6.79 -4.85 -25.38
CA SER A 368 -6.64 -3.41 -25.29
C SER A 368 -5.31 -2.79 -25.75
N ALA A 369 -5.46 -1.74 -26.57
CA ALA A 369 -4.51 -0.64 -26.69
C ALA A 369 -4.10 -0.07 -25.32
N ARG A 370 -4.91 -0.27 -24.26
CA ARG A 370 -4.58 0.07 -22.86
C ARG A 370 -3.42 -0.77 -22.32
N THR A 371 -3.41 -2.08 -22.51
CA THR A 371 -2.35 -2.99 -21.99
C THR A 371 -1.03 -2.76 -22.69
N PHE A 372 -1.05 -2.49 -24.00
CA PHE A 372 0.15 -2.13 -24.76
C PHE A 372 0.64 -0.71 -24.43
N LEU A 373 -0.27 0.26 -24.24
CA LEU A 373 0.08 1.61 -23.77
C LEU A 373 0.70 1.58 -22.36
N TYR A 374 0.16 0.78 -21.45
CA TYR A 374 0.76 0.57 -20.12
C TYR A 374 2.11 -0.14 -20.20
N ALA A 375 2.28 -1.15 -21.07
CA ALA A 375 3.56 -1.82 -21.29
C ALA A 375 4.60 -0.90 -21.98
N LEU A 376 4.16 0.00 -22.86
CA LEU A 376 4.99 1.01 -23.52
C LEU A 376 5.42 2.10 -22.53
N LEU A 377 4.47 2.65 -21.78
CA LEU A 377 4.76 3.61 -20.70
C LEU A 377 5.67 2.98 -19.63
N TRP A 378 5.48 1.70 -19.31
CA TRP A 378 6.35 0.95 -18.40
C TRP A 378 7.74 0.73 -19.00
N ARG A 379 7.88 0.40 -20.29
CA ARG A 379 9.19 0.26 -20.96
C ARG A 379 9.91 1.60 -21.11
N VAL A 380 9.19 2.68 -21.42
CA VAL A 380 9.73 4.04 -21.48
C VAL A 380 10.16 4.51 -20.08
N ALA A 381 9.41 4.15 -19.03
CA ALA A 381 9.74 4.49 -17.64
C ALA A 381 10.85 3.61 -17.02
N ASN A 382 11.07 2.39 -17.53
CA ASN A 382 12.02 1.40 -17.00
C ASN A 382 13.12 1.04 -18.03
N ALA A 383 13.53 1.98 -18.87
CA ALA A 383 14.40 1.70 -20.02
C ALA A 383 15.85 1.38 -19.63
N ASP A 384 16.11 0.14 -19.18
CA ASP A 384 17.43 -0.49 -19.25
C ASP A 384 17.69 -1.08 -20.67
N ARG A 385 16.83 -0.81 -21.67
CA ARG A 385 17.02 -1.19 -23.09
C ARG A 385 16.54 -0.11 -24.06
N CYS A 386 17.29 0.00 -25.16
CA CYS A 386 17.14 0.96 -26.26
C CYS A 386 15.68 1.18 -26.71
N VAL A 387 15.23 2.42 -26.60
CA VAL A 387 14.04 2.96 -27.27
C VAL A 387 14.14 2.71 -28.78
N SER A 388 13.18 2.00 -29.37
CA SER A 388 13.09 1.74 -30.80
C SER A 388 12.92 3.02 -31.62
N GLU A 389 13.24 2.98 -32.91
CA GLU A 389 13.13 4.15 -33.79
C GLU A 389 11.70 4.72 -33.85
N GLY A 390 10.69 3.84 -33.85
CA GLY A 390 9.28 4.26 -33.79
C GLY A 390 8.92 4.96 -32.48
N GLU A 391 9.40 4.44 -31.33
CA GLU A 391 9.19 5.05 -30.03
C GLU A 391 9.89 6.42 -29.92
N ARG A 392 11.10 6.57 -30.48
CA ARG A 392 11.83 7.84 -30.51
C ARG A 392 11.08 8.91 -31.29
N LYS A 393 10.54 8.56 -32.46
CA LYS A 393 9.76 9.48 -33.29
C LYS A 393 8.53 10.02 -32.56
N VAL A 394 7.81 9.14 -31.85
CA VAL A 394 6.63 9.54 -31.06
C VAL A 394 7.03 10.46 -29.91
N LEU A 395 8.14 10.16 -29.22
CA LEU A 395 8.66 11.00 -28.14
C LEU A 395 9.10 12.38 -28.65
N ASP A 396 9.70 12.47 -29.83
CA ASP A 396 10.03 13.74 -30.48
C ASP A 396 8.76 14.56 -30.77
N GLU A 397 7.73 13.96 -31.38
CA GLU A 397 6.46 14.64 -31.67
C GLU A 397 5.71 15.08 -30.38
N ILE A 398 5.81 14.30 -29.29
CA ILE A 398 5.30 14.69 -27.97
C ILE A 398 6.10 15.87 -27.43
N GLY A 399 7.43 15.84 -27.50
CA GLY A 399 8.25 16.93 -26.99
C GLY A 399 8.07 18.23 -27.78
N GLU A 400 7.83 18.16 -29.08
CA GLU A 400 7.41 19.31 -29.89
C GLU A 400 6.04 19.85 -29.44
N THR A 401 5.07 18.96 -29.20
CA THR A 401 3.73 19.32 -28.71
C THR A 401 3.80 20.06 -27.36
N LEU A 402 4.71 19.62 -26.50
CA LEU A 402 4.95 20.21 -25.18
C LEU A 402 5.94 21.38 -25.20
N LYS A 403 6.53 21.70 -26.35
CA LYS A 403 7.59 22.71 -26.50
C LYS A 403 8.75 22.50 -25.51
N LEU A 404 9.16 21.25 -25.32
CA LEU A 404 10.27 20.91 -24.43
C LEU A 404 11.59 21.44 -24.98
N ASP A 405 12.50 21.75 -24.06
CA ASP A 405 13.84 22.22 -24.42
C ASP A 405 14.63 21.15 -25.19
N SER A 406 15.50 21.60 -26.10
CA SER A 406 16.34 20.74 -26.93
C SER A 406 17.24 19.78 -26.13
N ALA A 407 17.70 20.20 -24.94
CA ALA A 407 18.48 19.36 -24.03
C ALA A 407 17.62 18.26 -23.38
N VAL A 408 16.34 18.54 -23.08
CA VAL A 408 15.39 17.54 -22.55
C VAL A 408 15.09 16.50 -23.62
N LEU A 409 14.81 16.94 -24.85
CA LEU A 409 14.63 16.05 -26.00
C LEU A 409 15.87 15.18 -26.25
N SER A 410 17.07 15.75 -26.14
CA SER A 410 18.32 14.99 -26.29
C SER A 410 18.49 13.89 -25.23
N ARG A 411 18.07 14.13 -23.99
CA ARG A 411 18.13 13.12 -22.91
C ARG A 411 17.10 12.00 -23.12
N ILE A 412 15.88 12.37 -23.53
CA ILE A 412 14.83 11.41 -23.90
C ILE A 412 15.33 10.48 -25.04
N ARG A 413 16.00 11.05 -26.06
CA ARG A 413 16.59 10.28 -27.18
C ARG A 413 17.69 9.32 -26.75
N ALA A 414 18.47 9.69 -25.74
CA ALA A 414 19.54 8.86 -25.20
C ALA A 414 19.01 7.67 -24.38
N GLY A 415 17.70 7.64 -24.07
CA GLY A 415 17.17 6.71 -23.08
C GLY A 415 17.74 6.98 -21.68
N ASP A 416 18.30 8.17 -21.47
CA ASP A 416 18.93 8.59 -20.22
C ASP A 416 17.86 9.08 -19.25
N PHE A 417 16.94 8.16 -18.93
CA PHE A 417 15.97 8.34 -17.88
C PHE A 417 16.68 8.04 -16.55
N PRO A 418 16.52 8.89 -15.52
CA PRO A 418 16.97 8.51 -14.18
C PRO A 418 16.34 7.16 -13.86
N LYS A 419 17.16 6.21 -13.39
CA LYS A 419 16.66 4.89 -12.99
C LYS A 419 15.51 5.11 -11.99
N PRO A 420 14.39 4.38 -12.14
CA PRO A 420 13.44 4.31 -11.06
C PRO A 420 14.17 3.68 -9.86
N ASP A 421 14.32 4.45 -8.79
CA ASP A 421 14.79 3.95 -7.49
C ASP A 421 13.72 3.06 -6.86
#